data_AF-A0A6C0IKC6-F1
#
_entry.id   AF-A0A6C0IKC6-F1
#
_cell.length_a   1.000
_cell.length_b   1.000
_cell.length_c   1.000
_cell.angle_alpha   90.00
_cell.angle_beta   90.00
_cell.angle_gamma   90.00
#
_symmetry.space_group_name_H-M   'P 1'
#
loop_
_entity.id
_entity.type
_entity.pdbx_description
1 polymer ?
#
loop_
_entity_poly.entity_id
_entity_poly.type
_entity_poly.pdbx_seq_one_letter_code
_entity_poly.pdbx_strand_id
1 'polypeptide(L)'
;MSLGPVPDYLAKKNPHPRDDDISFEEGPHIYTVLGERGTYTSVTTWNHSHFSKFDIEAVLQKVMNNPKRLNDPTYKYYQKTEDEIRILWSSNEAAEAGTKMHYNIECYYNDMDVKHNGSIEYDYFLRFVDDYQEKLTPYRTEWMVFHEELKFSGSIDMVFENNKGDLEIYDWKRSKNIEYDFDNPRFAKFATTSCISHFPDKNFWHYSLQLNLYKYILESKYGKKITKMCLVCLHPNNASKTYEIHEVNNLEKEITELMEVRRMQVEEEK
;
A
#
# COMPACT_ATOMS: atom_id res chain seq x y z
N MET A 1 18.34 -6.29 -6.66
CA MET A 1 19.43 -5.29 -6.60
C MET A 1 19.09 -4.38 -5.43
N SER A 2 20.02 -4.15 -4.49
CA SER A 2 19.78 -3.19 -3.40
C SER A 2 19.72 -1.78 -4.00
N LEU A 3 18.67 -1.01 -3.67
CA LEU A 3 18.48 0.37 -4.16
C LEU A 3 19.46 1.38 -3.52
N GLY A 4 20.13 0.97 -2.45
CA GLY A 4 21.12 1.76 -1.71
C GLY A 4 21.11 1.39 -0.21
N PRO A 5 21.75 2.18 0.66
CA PRO A 5 21.68 1.98 2.09
C PRO A 5 20.25 2.19 2.61
N VAL A 6 19.91 1.48 3.69
CA VAL A 6 18.62 1.62 4.38
C VAL A 6 18.58 2.97 5.11
N PRO A 7 17.62 3.87 4.80
CA PRO A 7 17.45 5.12 5.52
C PRO A 7 17.03 4.88 6.98
N ASP A 8 17.67 5.54 7.94
CA ASP A 8 17.43 5.28 9.36
C ASP A 8 17.37 6.51 10.28
N TYR A 9 17.46 7.72 9.72
CA TYR A 9 17.48 8.96 10.49
C TYR A 9 16.22 9.15 11.34
N LEU A 10 15.03 9.03 10.75
CA LEU A 10 13.76 9.18 11.46
C LEU A 10 13.51 8.06 12.47
N ALA A 11 13.96 6.83 12.16
CA ALA A 11 13.89 5.72 13.10
C ALA A 11 14.76 5.99 14.35
N LYS A 12 15.98 6.52 14.16
CA LYS A 12 16.86 6.93 15.28
C LYS A 12 16.33 8.14 16.04
N LYS A 13 15.69 9.09 15.35
CA LYS A 13 15.10 10.29 15.96
C LYS A 13 13.87 9.95 16.80
N ASN A 14 13.04 9.02 16.32
CA ASN A 14 11.78 8.62 16.94
C ASN A 14 11.75 7.10 17.23
N PRO A 15 12.66 6.59 18.09
CA PRO A 15 12.76 5.16 18.34
C PRO A 15 11.55 4.64 19.10
N HIS A 16 11.23 3.37 18.92
CA HIS A 16 10.23 2.65 19.69
C HIS A 16 10.84 1.35 20.25
N PRO A 17 10.55 0.95 21.51
CA PRO A 17 11.13 -0.27 22.09
C PRO A 17 10.90 -1.55 21.27
N ARG A 18 9.80 -1.60 20.51
CA ARG A 18 9.43 -2.73 19.65
C ARG A 18 10.17 -2.77 18.31
N ASP A 19 10.94 -1.73 17.96
CA ASP A 19 11.73 -1.72 16.72
C ASP A 19 12.81 -2.82 16.74
N ASP A 20 13.33 -3.17 17.93
CA ASP A 20 14.33 -4.23 18.11
C ASP A 20 13.75 -5.64 17.95
N ASP A 21 12.44 -5.78 17.98
CA ASP A 21 11.72 -7.06 17.95
C ASP A 21 11.22 -7.43 16.55
N ILE A 22 11.54 -6.63 15.52
CA ILE A 22 11.12 -6.87 14.14
C ILE A 22 12.25 -6.58 13.15
N SER A 23 12.40 -7.47 12.16
CA SER A 23 13.26 -7.23 11.01
C SER A 23 12.62 -7.76 9.73
N PHE A 24 13.06 -7.24 8.59
CA PHE A 24 12.51 -7.57 7.28
C PHE A 24 13.62 -7.91 6.30
N GLU A 25 13.45 -9.04 5.60
CA GLU A 25 14.31 -9.47 4.52
C GLU A 25 13.64 -9.15 3.18
N GLU A 26 14.07 -8.06 2.53
CA GLU A 26 13.45 -7.56 1.28
C GLU A 26 13.40 -8.61 0.16
N GLY A 27 14.48 -9.37 -0.03
CA GLY A 27 14.61 -10.36 -1.10
C GLY A 27 13.54 -11.47 -1.04
N PRO A 28 13.51 -12.28 0.02
CA PRO A 28 12.47 -13.29 0.19
C PRO A 28 11.12 -12.72 0.66
N HIS A 29 11.06 -11.41 0.97
CA HIS A 29 9.90 -10.72 1.54
C HIS A 29 9.39 -11.35 2.84
N ILE A 30 10.31 -11.60 3.78
CA ILE A 30 10.02 -12.32 5.03
C ILE A 30 10.26 -11.40 6.23
N TYR A 31 9.28 -11.35 7.13
CA TYR A 31 9.41 -10.72 8.44
C TYR A 31 9.91 -11.73 9.47
N THR A 32 10.80 -11.29 10.34
CA THR A 32 11.15 -11.98 11.58
C THR A 32 10.68 -11.13 12.75
N VAL A 33 9.78 -11.68 13.57
CA VAL A 33 9.15 -10.97 14.68
C VAL A 33 9.33 -11.76 15.96
N LEU A 34 9.85 -11.12 17.01
CA LEU A 34 10.15 -11.75 18.31
C LEU A 34 11.01 -13.03 18.14
N GLY A 35 11.95 -13.00 17.19
CA GLY A 35 12.82 -14.14 16.84
C GLY A 35 12.16 -15.22 15.99
N GLU A 36 10.87 -15.10 15.66
CA GLU A 36 10.16 -16.05 14.80
C GLU A 36 10.15 -15.58 13.33
N ARG A 37 10.88 -16.30 12.48
CA ARG A 37 11.01 -15.99 11.05
C ARG A 37 9.84 -16.57 10.25
N GLY A 38 9.09 -15.72 9.54
CA GLY A 38 8.06 -16.13 8.59
C GLY A 38 6.80 -16.74 9.22
N THR A 39 6.57 -16.52 10.51
CA THR A 39 5.38 -17.02 11.24
C THR A 39 4.24 -15.99 11.29
N TYR A 40 4.50 -14.75 10.88
CA TYR A 40 3.53 -13.66 10.88
C TYR A 40 3.00 -13.42 9.46
N THR A 41 1.70 -13.23 9.35
CA THR A 41 1.05 -12.87 8.09
C THR A 41 1.22 -11.38 7.84
N SER A 42 1.64 -10.98 6.64
CA SER A 42 1.72 -9.55 6.32
C SER A 42 0.32 -8.93 6.22
N VAL A 43 0.17 -7.67 6.62
CA VAL A 43 -1.11 -6.92 6.50
C VAL A 43 -1.64 -6.98 5.06
N THR A 44 -0.76 -6.81 4.06
CA THR A 44 -1.13 -6.89 2.64
C THR A 44 -1.62 -8.27 2.23
N THR A 45 -0.94 -9.33 2.67
CA THR A 45 -1.32 -10.72 2.36
C THR A 45 -2.68 -11.05 2.94
N TRP A 46 -2.92 -10.66 4.19
CA TRP A 46 -4.19 -10.91 4.83
C TRP A 46 -5.33 -10.12 4.19
N ASN A 47 -5.10 -8.83 3.87
CA ASN A 47 -6.09 -8.02 3.17
C ASN A 47 -6.52 -8.63 1.83
N HIS A 48 -5.55 -9.05 1.00
CA HIS A 48 -5.86 -9.69 -0.28
C HIS A 48 -6.67 -10.98 -0.13
N SER A 49 -6.59 -11.66 1.02
CA SER A 49 -7.38 -12.89 1.27
C SER A 49 -8.89 -12.63 1.33
N HIS A 50 -9.30 -11.39 1.63
CA HIS A 50 -10.71 -11.00 1.70
C HIS A 50 -11.32 -10.63 0.35
N PHE A 51 -10.54 -10.61 -0.72
CA PHE A 51 -11.00 -10.19 -2.05
C PHE A 51 -10.84 -11.31 -3.08
N SER A 52 -11.42 -11.13 -4.27
CA SER A 52 -11.31 -12.13 -5.33
C SER A 52 -9.86 -12.25 -5.78
N LYS A 53 -9.35 -13.48 -5.90
CA LYS A 53 -8.04 -13.70 -6.52
C LYS A 53 -8.07 -13.22 -7.98
N PHE A 54 -6.98 -12.58 -8.40
CA PHE A 54 -6.80 -12.22 -9.80
C PHE A 54 -6.63 -13.48 -10.64
N ASP A 55 -7.63 -13.79 -11.45
CA ASP A 55 -7.58 -14.91 -12.39
C ASP A 55 -7.01 -14.43 -13.72
N ILE A 56 -5.70 -14.63 -13.88
CA ILE A 56 -4.94 -14.23 -15.07
C ILE A 56 -5.57 -14.84 -16.32
N GLU A 57 -5.98 -16.11 -16.28
CA GLU A 57 -6.51 -16.82 -17.44
C GLU A 57 -7.89 -16.29 -17.83
N ALA A 58 -8.78 -16.07 -16.86
CA ALA A 58 -10.09 -15.49 -17.13
C ALA A 58 -9.99 -14.06 -17.67
N VAL A 59 -9.05 -13.25 -17.17
CA VAL A 59 -8.81 -11.89 -17.67
C VAL A 59 -8.22 -11.92 -19.08
N LEU A 60 -7.26 -12.81 -19.32
CA LEU A 60 -6.65 -12.97 -20.65
C LEU A 60 -7.69 -13.39 -21.68
N GLN A 61 -8.53 -14.37 -21.36
CA GLN A 61 -9.60 -14.81 -22.25
C GLN A 61 -10.56 -13.66 -22.60
N LYS A 62 -10.91 -12.81 -21.62
CA LYS A 62 -11.71 -11.59 -21.88
C LYS A 62 -11.00 -10.60 -22.79
N VAL A 63 -9.70 -10.39 -22.62
CA VAL A 63 -8.90 -9.52 -23.47
C VAL A 63 -8.81 -10.06 -24.90
N MET A 64 -8.56 -11.36 -25.06
CA MET A 64 -8.45 -12.02 -26.36
C MET A 64 -9.75 -11.97 -27.16
N ASN A 65 -10.90 -12.11 -26.46
CA ASN A 65 -12.23 -12.04 -27.04
C ASN A 65 -12.76 -10.61 -27.25
N ASN A 66 -12.04 -9.57 -26.81
CA ASN A 66 -12.50 -8.19 -26.98
C ASN A 66 -12.30 -7.73 -28.42
N PRO A 67 -13.37 -7.37 -29.17
CA PRO A 67 -13.26 -6.97 -30.58
C PRO A 67 -12.41 -5.72 -30.80
N LYS A 68 -12.25 -4.86 -29.78
CA LYS A 68 -11.35 -3.69 -29.84
C LYS A 68 -9.90 -4.09 -30.10
N ARG A 69 -9.49 -5.30 -29.70
CA ARG A 69 -8.14 -5.84 -29.96
C ARG A 69 -7.81 -5.89 -31.44
N LEU A 70 -8.81 -6.09 -32.31
CA LEU A 70 -8.59 -6.21 -33.75
C LEU A 70 -8.90 -4.91 -34.51
N ASN A 71 -9.74 -4.04 -33.95
CA ASN A 71 -10.36 -2.94 -34.71
C ASN A 71 -10.03 -1.54 -34.20
N ASP A 72 -9.42 -1.39 -33.03
CA ASP A 72 -9.20 -0.09 -32.39
C ASP A 72 -7.72 0.15 -32.07
N PRO A 73 -7.01 0.97 -32.89
CA PRO A 73 -5.61 1.32 -32.67
C PRO A 73 -5.32 2.00 -31.33
N THR A 74 -6.33 2.55 -30.64
CA THR A 74 -6.17 3.20 -29.34
C THR A 74 -6.25 2.20 -28.17
N TYR A 75 -6.70 0.97 -28.43
CA TYR A 75 -6.84 -0.03 -27.40
C TYR A 75 -5.48 -0.57 -26.96
N LYS A 76 -5.27 -0.67 -25.64
CA LYS A 76 -3.99 -1.08 -25.02
C LYS A 76 -3.38 -2.36 -25.61
N TYR A 77 -4.23 -3.31 -26.02
CA TYR A 77 -3.81 -4.61 -26.52
C TYR A 77 -4.01 -4.76 -28.04
N TYR A 78 -4.18 -3.66 -28.78
CA TYR A 78 -4.42 -3.67 -30.22
C TYR A 78 -3.38 -4.50 -30.97
N GLN A 79 -3.87 -5.44 -31.78
CA GLN A 79 -3.12 -6.44 -32.56
C GLN A 79 -2.12 -7.30 -31.78
N LYS A 80 -2.10 -7.24 -30.44
CA LYS A 80 -1.18 -8.06 -29.63
C LYS A 80 -1.60 -9.52 -29.58
N THR A 81 -0.64 -10.43 -29.65
CA THR A 81 -0.85 -11.87 -29.42
C THR A 81 -1.01 -12.17 -27.93
N GLU A 82 -1.42 -13.41 -27.63
CA GLU A 82 -1.51 -13.87 -26.24
C GLU A 82 -0.14 -13.78 -25.54
N ASP A 83 0.93 -14.27 -26.19
CA ASP A 83 2.28 -14.26 -25.64
C ASP A 83 2.78 -12.84 -25.38
N GLU A 84 2.51 -11.90 -26.30
CA GLU A 84 2.88 -10.49 -26.11
C GLU A 84 2.14 -9.85 -24.94
N ILE A 85 0.88 -10.22 -24.70
CA ILE A 85 0.10 -9.73 -23.54
C ILE A 85 0.67 -10.33 -22.25
N ARG A 86 1.00 -11.62 -22.24
CA ARG A 86 1.62 -12.28 -21.07
C ARG A 86 2.97 -11.67 -20.75
N ILE A 87 3.81 -11.40 -21.75
CA ILE A 87 5.09 -10.69 -21.58
C ILE A 87 4.87 -9.29 -21.02
N LEU A 88 3.88 -8.57 -21.54
CA LEU A 88 3.53 -7.23 -21.04
C LEU A 88 3.05 -7.25 -19.58
N TRP A 89 2.34 -8.29 -19.16
CA TRP A 89 1.88 -8.45 -17.76
C TRP A 89 2.96 -8.96 -16.82
N SER A 90 3.94 -9.73 -17.34
CA SER A 90 5.11 -10.16 -16.58
C SER A 90 6.19 -9.09 -16.45
N SER A 91 6.03 -7.94 -17.12
CA SER A 91 6.97 -6.83 -16.98
C SER A 91 6.91 -6.27 -15.55
N ASN A 92 8.06 -6.20 -14.90
CA ASN A 92 8.21 -5.63 -13.56
C ASN A 92 8.39 -4.11 -13.58
N GLU A 93 8.37 -3.45 -14.74
CA GLU A 93 8.62 -2.01 -14.86
C GLU A 93 7.75 -1.16 -13.92
N ALA A 94 6.47 -1.48 -13.82
CA ALA A 94 5.55 -0.74 -12.95
C ALA A 94 5.90 -0.92 -11.46
N ALA A 95 6.28 -2.13 -11.07
CA ALA A 95 6.70 -2.46 -9.71
C ALA A 95 8.04 -1.80 -9.38
N GLU A 96 9.05 -1.94 -10.25
CA GLU A 96 10.38 -1.33 -10.10
C GLU A 96 10.30 0.20 -10.00
N ALA A 97 9.49 0.84 -10.84
CA ALA A 97 9.26 2.28 -10.77
C ALA A 97 8.57 2.69 -9.46
N GLY A 98 7.64 1.88 -8.96
CA GLY A 98 7.03 2.05 -7.64
C GLY A 98 8.07 1.94 -6.53
N THR A 99 8.85 0.86 -6.48
CA THR A 99 9.89 0.65 -5.46
C THR A 99 10.92 1.80 -5.46
N LYS A 100 11.36 2.23 -6.64
CA LYS A 100 12.27 3.38 -6.76
C LYS A 100 11.64 4.68 -6.28
N MET A 101 10.34 4.89 -6.53
CA MET A 101 9.61 6.06 -6.04
C MET A 101 9.57 6.08 -4.50
N HIS A 102 9.16 4.97 -3.86
CA HIS A 102 9.16 4.86 -2.39
C HIS A 102 10.55 5.11 -1.82
N TYR A 103 11.57 4.46 -2.35
CA TYR A 103 12.94 4.62 -1.85
C TYR A 103 13.45 6.06 -1.94
N ASN A 104 13.17 6.78 -3.04
CA ASN A 104 13.58 8.19 -3.15
C ASN A 104 12.85 9.09 -2.14
N ILE A 105 11.58 8.81 -1.86
CA ILE A 105 10.78 9.54 -0.86
C ILE A 105 11.29 9.24 0.54
N GLU A 106 11.56 7.98 0.85
CA GLU A 106 12.14 7.53 2.11
C GLU A 106 13.49 8.22 2.37
N CYS A 107 14.40 8.18 1.38
CA CYS A 107 15.68 8.87 1.44
C CYS A 107 15.52 10.37 1.68
N TYR A 108 14.57 11.02 0.99
CA TYR A 108 14.33 12.46 1.13
C TYR A 108 13.98 12.84 2.57
N TYR A 109 13.05 12.11 3.19
CA TYR A 109 12.61 12.41 4.56
C TYR A 109 13.61 11.96 5.64
N ASN A 110 14.60 11.14 5.29
CA ASN A 110 15.68 10.71 6.18
C ASN A 110 16.99 11.51 5.99
N ASP A 111 16.89 12.74 5.45
CA ASP A 111 18.03 13.66 5.27
C ASP A 111 19.18 13.06 4.43
N MET A 112 18.86 12.18 3.49
CA MET A 112 19.85 11.64 2.54
C MET A 112 19.90 12.48 1.25
N ASP A 113 21.06 12.50 0.58
CA ASP A 113 21.23 13.19 -0.71
C ASP A 113 20.44 12.46 -1.81
N VAL A 114 19.25 12.96 -2.13
CA VAL A 114 18.42 12.47 -3.22
C VAL A 114 18.53 13.41 -4.41
N LYS A 115 19.24 12.95 -5.45
CA LYS A 115 19.29 13.68 -6.72
C LYS A 115 17.95 13.54 -7.44
N HIS A 116 17.45 14.67 -7.94
CA HIS A 116 16.30 14.68 -8.83
C HIS A 116 16.54 13.72 -10.00
N ASN A 117 15.69 12.70 -10.11
CA ASN A 117 15.88 11.60 -11.06
C ASN A 117 15.23 11.86 -12.44
N GLY A 118 14.59 13.04 -12.60
CA GLY A 118 13.88 13.44 -13.82
C GLY A 118 12.48 12.82 -13.98
N SER A 119 11.98 12.12 -12.96
CA SER A 119 10.67 11.48 -13.01
C SER A 119 9.56 12.46 -12.59
N ILE A 120 8.44 12.42 -13.32
CA ILE A 120 7.25 13.23 -13.03
C ILE A 120 6.69 12.89 -11.64
N GLU A 121 6.80 11.62 -11.23
CA GLU A 121 6.40 11.18 -9.89
C GLU A 121 7.14 11.95 -8.79
N TYR A 122 8.44 12.22 -9.00
CA TYR A 122 9.25 12.95 -8.02
C TYR A 122 8.92 14.45 -8.05
N ASP A 123 8.65 15.03 -9.23
CA ASP A 123 8.11 16.40 -9.33
C ASP A 123 6.80 16.55 -8.54
N TYR A 124 5.89 15.56 -8.66
CA TYR A 124 4.62 15.57 -7.92
C TYR A 124 4.83 15.43 -6.41
N PHE A 125 5.77 14.60 -6.00
CA PHE A 125 6.18 14.47 -4.61
C PHE A 125 6.73 15.80 -4.05
N LEU A 126 7.62 16.48 -4.77
CA LEU A 126 8.18 17.77 -4.33
C LEU A 126 7.11 18.85 -4.18
N ARG A 127 6.05 18.83 -5.01
CA ARG A 127 4.88 19.71 -4.82
C ARG A 127 4.11 19.38 -3.55
N PHE A 128 3.89 18.09 -3.25
CA PHE A 128 3.28 17.68 -1.98
C PHE A 128 4.09 18.21 -0.80
N VAL A 129 5.42 18.12 -0.87
CA VAL A 129 6.30 18.68 0.17
C VAL A 129 6.09 20.18 0.30
N ASP A 130 6.10 20.93 -0.81
CA ASP A 130 5.91 22.38 -0.80
C ASP A 130 4.59 22.78 -0.11
N ASP A 131 3.50 22.08 -0.44
CA ASP A 131 2.15 22.35 0.05
C ASP A 131 1.92 21.96 1.54
N TYR A 132 2.71 21.02 2.08
CA TYR A 132 2.48 20.41 3.39
C TYR A 132 3.63 20.49 4.39
N GLN A 133 4.84 20.91 4.01
CA GLN A 133 6.01 20.98 4.91
C GLN A 133 5.78 21.85 6.16
N GLU A 134 4.90 22.85 6.10
CA GLU A 134 4.54 23.70 7.25
C GLU A 134 3.42 23.10 8.13
N LYS A 135 2.79 22.00 7.70
CA LYS A 135 1.62 21.37 8.34
C LYS A 135 1.92 20.00 8.91
N LEU A 136 2.88 19.30 8.31
CA LEU A 136 3.22 17.92 8.59
C LEU A 136 4.71 17.81 8.88
N THR A 137 5.05 17.33 10.08
CA THR A 137 6.43 17.02 10.46
C THR A 137 6.66 15.52 10.25
N PRO A 138 7.68 15.09 9.48
CA PRO A 138 8.01 13.68 9.30
C PRO A 138 8.32 13.02 10.65
N TYR A 139 7.62 11.93 10.97
CA TYR A 139 7.78 11.20 12.22
C TYR A 139 8.53 9.88 12.00
N ARG A 140 8.02 9.01 11.12
CA ARG A 140 8.66 7.73 10.77
C ARG A 140 8.39 7.40 9.30
N THR A 141 9.36 6.78 8.63
CA THR A 141 9.20 6.16 7.30
C THR A 141 9.42 4.67 7.41
N GLU A 142 8.83 3.90 6.48
CA GLU A 142 8.94 2.44 6.40
C GLU A 142 8.88 1.79 7.79
N TRP A 143 7.91 2.23 8.61
CA TRP A 143 7.85 1.85 10.00
C TRP A 143 7.33 0.42 10.09
N MET A 144 8.25 -0.51 10.36
CA MET A 144 7.92 -1.90 10.65
C MET A 144 7.11 -2.02 11.94
N VAL A 145 5.94 -2.62 11.82
CA VAL A 145 4.99 -2.83 12.93
C VAL A 145 4.51 -4.27 12.98
N PHE A 146 4.15 -4.73 14.18
CA PHE A 146 3.57 -6.06 14.36
C PHE A 146 2.58 -6.14 15.52
N HIS A 147 1.74 -7.17 15.46
CA HIS A 147 0.81 -7.56 16.51
C HIS A 147 0.96 -9.05 16.81
N GLU A 148 1.47 -9.37 17.99
CA GLU A 148 1.90 -10.71 18.41
C GLU A 148 0.77 -11.73 18.53
N GLU A 149 -0.39 -11.34 19.10
CA GLU A 149 -1.52 -12.26 19.29
C GLU A 149 -2.28 -12.55 18.00
N LEU A 150 -2.37 -11.57 17.09
CA LEU A 150 -3.03 -11.72 15.79
C LEU A 150 -2.05 -12.16 14.68
N LYS A 151 -0.77 -12.32 15.02
CA LYS A 151 0.32 -12.69 14.12
C LYS A 151 0.35 -11.83 12.85
N PHE A 152 0.25 -10.50 13.00
CA PHE A 152 0.37 -9.55 11.91
C PHE A 152 1.73 -8.86 11.87
N SER A 153 2.22 -8.59 10.67
CA SER A 153 3.40 -7.75 10.43
C SER A 153 3.22 -6.86 9.19
N GLY A 154 3.97 -5.77 9.09
CA GLY A 154 4.00 -4.94 7.90
C GLY A 154 4.87 -3.69 8.06
N SER A 155 4.98 -2.92 6.98
CA SER A 155 5.69 -1.64 6.94
C SER A 155 4.71 -0.52 6.59
N ILE A 156 4.77 0.59 7.32
CA ILE A 156 3.99 1.80 7.07
C ILE A 156 4.88 2.80 6.34
N ASP A 157 4.53 3.14 5.10
CA ASP A 157 5.31 4.04 4.24
C ASP A 157 5.74 5.33 4.94
N MET A 158 4.78 6.07 5.51
CA MET A 158 5.02 7.35 6.15
C MET A 158 4.03 7.62 7.28
N VAL A 159 4.57 8.05 8.40
CA VAL A 159 3.83 8.64 9.52
C VAL A 159 4.31 10.07 9.70
N PHE A 160 3.37 11.01 9.70
CA PHE A 160 3.60 12.41 10.04
C PHE A 160 3.00 12.74 11.41
N GLU A 161 3.56 13.74 12.06
CA GLU A 161 2.94 14.46 13.16
C GLU A 161 2.39 15.79 12.62
N ASN A 162 1.11 16.08 12.87
CA ASN A 162 0.50 17.34 12.46
C ASN A 162 0.73 18.45 13.50
N ASN A 163 0.30 19.68 13.19
CA ASN A 163 0.49 20.84 14.06
C ASN A 163 -0.17 20.74 15.46
N LYS A 164 -1.02 19.74 15.70
CA LYS A 164 -1.62 19.47 17.03
C LYS A 164 -0.83 18.42 17.83
N GLY A 165 0.22 17.85 17.26
CA GLY A 165 0.95 16.72 17.85
C GLY A 165 0.25 15.38 17.62
N ASP A 166 -0.79 15.33 16.77
CA ASP A 166 -1.47 14.07 16.44
C ASP A 166 -0.76 13.37 15.27
N LEU A 167 -0.71 12.04 15.31
CA LEU A 167 -0.10 11.26 14.23
C LEU A 167 -1.10 10.96 13.11
N GLU A 168 -0.58 10.96 11.87
CA GLU A 168 -1.31 10.69 10.64
C GLU A 168 -0.52 9.72 9.76
N ILE A 169 -1.19 8.79 9.09
CA ILE A 169 -0.56 7.84 8.17
C ILE A 169 -0.77 8.30 6.73
N TYR A 170 0.31 8.33 5.96
CA TYR A 170 0.29 8.62 4.52
C TYR A 170 0.95 7.47 3.79
N ASP A 171 0.30 7.00 2.73
CA ASP A 171 0.77 5.87 1.94
C ASP A 171 0.90 6.30 0.47
N TRP A 172 2.08 6.07 -0.09
CA TRP A 172 2.47 6.56 -1.40
C TRP A 172 2.00 5.56 -2.46
N LYS A 173 1.20 6.00 -3.43
CA LYS A 173 0.67 5.12 -4.47
C LYS A 173 1.12 5.56 -5.85
N ARG A 174 1.65 4.60 -6.61
CA ARG A 174 1.85 4.71 -8.06
C ARG A 174 0.73 4.01 -8.83
N SER A 175 -0.53 4.35 -8.52
CA SER A 175 -1.70 3.78 -9.19
C SER A 175 -2.21 4.73 -10.28
N LYS A 176 -2.61 4.21 -11.45
CA LYS A 176 -3.14 5.05 -12.53
C LYS A 176 -4.38 5.85 -12.12
N ASN A 177 -5.23 5.23 -11.31
CA ASN A 177 -6.45 5.80 -10.74
C ASN A 177 -6.69 5.16 -9.36
N ILE A 178 -7.37 5.88 -8.47
CA ILE A 178 -7.95 5.32 -7.26
C ILE A 178 -9.45 5.11 -7.52
N GLU A 179 -9.85 3.85 -7.65
CA GLU A 179 -11.22 3.45 -7.97
C GLU A 179 -11.99 3.20 -6.67
N TYR A 180 -13.13 3.86 -6.52
CA TYR A 180 -14.00 3.74 -5.35
C TYR A 180 -15.16 2.78 -5.58
N ASP A 181 -15.71 2.81 -6.79
CA ASP A 181 -16.94 2.10 -7.17
C ASP A 181 -16.85 1.58 -8.61
N PHE A 182 -17.87 0.88 -9.06
CA PHE A 182 -17.99 0.31 -10.39
C PHE A 182 -18.73 1.25 -11.33
N ASP A 183 -18.13 1.55 -12.48
CA ASP A 183 -18.83 2.26 -13.56
C ASP A 183 -20.05 1.49 -14.08
N ASN A 184 -20.04 0.15 -13.94
CA ASN A 184 -21.14 -0.71 -14.34
C ASN A 184 -21.43 -1.78 -13.26
N PRO A 185 -22.59 -1.69 -12.59
CA PRO A 185 -22.98 -2.62 -11.52
C PRO A 185 -22.99 -4.11 -11.93
N ARG A 186 -23.13 -4.43 -13.22
CA ARG A 186 -23.09 -5.84 -13.69
C ARG A 186 -21.74 -6.51 -13.49
N PHE A 187 -20.67 -5.73 -13.31
CA PHE A 187 -19.33 -6.24 -13.04
C PHE A 187 -18.90 -6.01 -11.59
N ALA A 188 -19.83 -5.62 -10.72
CA ALA A 188 -19.54 -5.38 -9.32
C ALA A 188 -19.06 -6.67 -8.65
N LYS A 189 -17.95 -6.55 -7.93
CA LYS A 189 -17.36 -7.57 -7.08
C LYS A 189 -17.15 -6.96 -5.71
N PHE A 190 -17.32 -7.75 -4.67
CA PHE A 190 -17.15 -7.27 -3.30
C PHE A 190 -16.24 -8.21 -2.53
N ALA A 191 -15.80 -7.78 -1.35
CA ALA A 191 -15.09 -8.65 -0.43
C ALA A 191 -15.91 -9.92 -0.13
N THR A 192 -15.20 -11.02 0.06
CA THR A 192 -15.75 -12.36 0.31
C THR A 192 -16.04 -12.62 1.79
N THR A 193 -15.48 -11.78 2.67
CA THR A 193 -15.62 -11.92 4.12
C THR A 193 -16.86 -11.21 4.61
N SER A 194 -17.70 -11.92 5.37
CA SER A 194 -19.07 -11.49 5.71
C SER A 194 -19.15 -10.07 6.29
N CYS A 195 -18.32 -9.74 7.29
CA CYS A 195 -18.33 -8.45 7.99
C CYS A 195 -17.94 -7.24 7.12
N ILE A 196 -17.29 -7.49 5.97
CA ILE A 196 -16.88 -6.45 5.02
C ILE A 196 -17.43 -6.69 3.62
N SER A 197 -18.43 -7.55 3.48
CA SER A 197 -18.99 -7.95 2.18
C SER A 197 -19.67 -6.80 1.41
N HIS A 198 -19.86 -5.65 2.05
CA HIS A 198 -20.29 -4.40 1.42
C HIS A 198 -19.16 -3.62 0.74
N PHE A 199 -17.88 -3.97 0.95
CA PHE A 199 -16.75 -3.27 0.35
C PHE A 199 -16.54 -3.68 -1.11
N PRO A 200 -16.57 -2.73 -2.06
CA PRO A 200 -16.17 -2.98 -3.44
C PRO A 200 -14.76 -3.57 -3.53
N ASP A 201 -14.59 -4.57 -4.39
CA ASP A 201 -13.29 -5.12 -4.78
C ASP A 201 -12.57 -4.13 -5.71
N LYS A 202 -12.14 -3.01 -5.13
CA LYS A 202 -11.47 -1.88 -5.77
C LYS A 202 -10.29 -1.40 -4.91
N ASN A 203 -9.27 -0.86 -5.57
CA ASN A 203 -8.01 -0.53 -4.91
C ASN A 203 -8.15 0.46 -3.74
N PHE A 204 -9.09 1.42 -3.79
CA PHE A 204 -9.37 2.30 -2.65
C PHE A 204 -9.69 1.52 -1.37
N TRP A 205 -10.54 0.50 -1.46
CA TRP A 205 -10.97 -0.29 -0.30
C TRP A 205 -9.88 -1.24 0.20
N HIS A 206 -9.09 -1.80 -0.72
CA HIS A 206 -7.92 -2.62 -0.36
C HIS A 206 -6.91 -1.80 0.45
N TYR A 207 -6.59 -0.59 -0.03
CA TYR A 207 -5.68 0.32 0.67
C TYR A 207 -6.30 0.89 1.94
N SER A 208 -7.60 1.19 1.93
CA SER A 208 -8.31 1.68 3.12
C SER A 208 -8.25 0.67 4.26
N LEU A 209 -8.46 -0.61 3.94
CA LEU A 209 -8.34 -1.68 4.92
C LEU A 209 -6.90 -1.82 5.45
N GLN A 210 -5.90 -1.65 4.58
CA GLN A 210 -4.48 -1.68 4.95
C GLN A 210 -4.16 -0.60 5.98
N LEU A 211 -4.51 0.66 5.70
CA LEU A 211 -4.20 1.76 6.62
C LEU A 211 -4.94 1.62 7.95
N ASN A 212 -6.19 1.16 7.92
CA ASN A 212 -6.97 0.93 9.13
C ASN A 212 -6.40 -0.21 9.99
N LEU A 213 -5.82 -1.25 9.40
CA LEU A 213 -5.09 -2.28 10.16
C LEU A 213 -3.80 -1.74 10.77
N TYR A 214 -3.04 -0.93 10.03
CA TYR A 214 -1.86 -0.26 10.59
C TYR A 214 -2.22 0.67 11.75
N LYS A 215 -3.30 1.44 11.62
CA LYS A 215 -3.88 2.23 12.72
C LYS A 215 -4.21 1.35 13.93
N TYR A 216 -4.90 0.23 13.73
CA TYR A 216 -5.22 -0.70 14.82
C TYR A 216 -3.97 -1.24 15.52
N ILE A 217 -2.94 -1.64 14.77
CA ILE A 217 -1.67 -2.13 15.33
C ILE A 217 -0.99 -1.02 16.14
N LEU A 218 -0.86 0.19 15.57
CA LEU A 218 -0.22 1.32 16.26
C LEU A 218 -0.95 1.72 17.55
N GLU A 219 -2.28 1.74 17.52
CA GLU A 219 -3.09 2.12 18.68
C GLU A 219 -3.09 1.06 19.78
N SER A 220 -3.17 -0.22 19.41
CA SER A 220 -3.24 -1.33 20.37
C SER A 220 -1.87 -1.78 20.90
N LYS A 221 -0.80 -1.65 20.11
CA LYS A 221 0.53 -2.20 20.43
C LYS A 221 1.65 -1.18 20.61
N TYR A 222 1.48 0.04 20.09
CA TYR A 222 2.51 1.08 20.14
C TYR A 222 2.08 2.31 20.96
N GLY A 223 0.84 2.33 21.45
CA GLY A 223 0.29 3.47 22.20
C GLY A 223 0.25 4.76 21.37
N LYS A 224 0.13 4.63 20.05
CA LYS A 224 0.14 5.76 19.10
C LYS A 224 -1.24 5.96 18.51
N LYS A 225 -1.89 7.06 18.88
CA LYS A 225 -3.19 7.46 18.33
C LYS A 225 -3.04 8.01 16.92
N ILE A 226 -3.82 7.48 15.98
CA ILE A 226 -3.84 7.93 14.58
C ILE A 226 -5.13 8.69 14.31
N THR A 227 -5.02 9.93 13.85
CA THR A 227 -6.18 10.82 13.65
C THR A 227 -6.61 10.95 12.20
N LYS A 228 -5.71 10.67 11.26
CA LYS A 228 -5.97 10.75 9.82
C LYS A 228 -5.15 9.72 9.05
N MET A 229 -5.72 9.24 7.95
CA MET A 229 -5.08 8.29 7.03
C MET A 229 -5.33 8.75 5.60
N CYS A 230 -4.30 8.75 4.77
CA CYS A 230 -4.35 9.25 3.40
C CYS A 230 -3.58 8.35 2.44
N LEU A 231 -4.12 8.20 1.23
CA LEU A 231 -3.38 7.72 0.08
C LEU A 231 -2.92 8.94 -0.72
N VAL A 232 -1.65 8.97 -1.11
CA VAL A 232 -1.09 10.01 -1.98
C VAL A 232 -0.70 9.39 -3.31
N CYS A 233 -1.53 9.62 -4.33
CA CYS A 233 -1.29 9.11 -5.66
C CYS A 233 -0.34 10.02 -6.44
N LEU A 234 0.80 9.49 -6.87
CA LEU A 234 1.86 10.21 -7.57
C LEU A 234 2.03 9.77 -9.04
N HIS A 235 1.06 9.03 -9.60
CA HIS A 235 1.23 8.42 -10.91
C HIS A 235 1.34 9.50 -12.02
N PRO A 236 2.27 9.35 -13.00
CA PRO A 236 2.56 10.39 -13.99
C PRO A 236 1.36 10.73 -14.89
N ASN A 237 0.46 9.76 -15.08
CA ASN A 237 -0.76 9.91 -15.88
C ASN A 237 -1.95 10.51 -15.11
N ASN A 238 -1.78 10.99 -13.88
CA ASN A 238 -2.84 11.67 -13.14
C ASN A 238 -3.42 12.83 -13.97
N ALA A 239 -4.75 12.91 -14.07
CA ALA A 239 -5.43 13.89 -14.92
C ALA A 239 -5.20 15.33 -14.42
N SER A 240 -5.06 15.50 -13.10
CA SER A 240 -4.72 16.75 -12.42
C SER A 240 -3.31 17.27 -12.73
N LYS A 241 -2.46 16.44 -13.35
CA LYS A 241 -1.03 16.72 -13.61
C LYS A 241 -0.25 17.11 -12.34
N THR A 242 -0.64 16.53 -11.21
CA THR A 242 0.00 16.68 -9.90
C THR A 242 -0.31 15.46 -9.02
N TYR A 243 0.08 15.51 -7.74
CA TYR A 243 -0.31 14.51 -6.75
C TYR A 243 -1.82 14.59 -6.43
N GLU A 244 -2.43 13.47 -6.06
CA GLU A 244 -3.83 13.40 -5.63
C GLU A 244 -3.91 12.78 -4.24
N ILE A 245 -4.64 13.42 -3.31
CA ILE A 245 -4.82 12.92 -1.95
C ILE A 245 -6.22 12.32 -1.81
N HIS A 246 -6.27 11.10 -1.34
CA HIS A 246 -7.50 10.38 -1.03
C HIS A 246 -7.52 10.06 0.47
N GLU A 247 -8.31 10.82 1.22
CA GLU A 247 -8.52 10.53 2.64
C GLU A 247 -9.32 9.23 2.80
N VAL A 248 -8.88 8.39 3.74
CA VAL A 248 -9.49 7.11 4.04
C VAL A 248 -10.35 7.24 5.30
N ASN A 249 -11.55 6.66 5.25
CA ASN A 249 -12.45 6.63 6.40
C ASN A 249 -11.90 5.76 7.53
N ASN A 250 -12.23 6.13 8.77
CA ASN A 250 -12.04 5.24 9.92
C ASN A 250 -13.06 4.09 9.84
N LEU A 251 -12.55 2.86 9.77
CA LEU A 251 -13.32 1.61 9.62
C LEU A 251 -13.36 0.84 10.95
N GLU A 252 -13.42 1.55 12.09
CA GLU A 252 -13.31 0.96 13.44
C GLU A 252 -14.23 -0.25 13.66
N LYS A 253 -15.47 -0.17 13.18
CA LYS A 253 -16.43 -1.29 13.28
C LYS A 253 -15.95 -2.50 12.48
N GLU A 254 -15.70 -2.32 11.18
CA GLU A 254 -15.27 -3.38 10.29
C GLU A 254 -13.94 -4.01 10.74
N ILE A 255 -12.99 -3.19 11.19
CA ILE A 255 -11.72 -3.66 11.74
C ILE A 255 -11.95 -4.48 13.00
N THR A 256 -12.77 -4.01 13.93
CA THR A 256 -13.09 -4.77 15.15
C THR A 256 -13.62 -6.16 14.80
N GLU A 257 -14.62 -6.23 13.91
CA GLU A 257 -15.21 -7.50 13.45
C GLU A 257 -14.17 -8.39 12.74
N LEU A 258 -13.27 -7.79 11.95
CA LEU A 258 -12.16 -8.46 11.27
C LEU A 258 -11.09 -9.00 12.24
N MET A 259 -10.83 -8.32 13.36
CA MET A 259 -9.90 -8.81 14.39
C MET A 259 -10.46 -10.05 15.10
N GLU A 260 -11.78 -10.12 15.30
CA GLU A 260 -12.44 -11.33 15.80
C GLU A 260 -12.26 -12.50 14.82
N VAL A 261 -12.46 -12.25 13.52
CA VAL A 261 -12.20 -13.26 12.47
C VAL A 261 -10.74 -13.71 12.51
N ARG A 262 -9.78 -12.79 12.59
CA ARG A 262 -8.36 -13.14 12.66
C ARG A 262 -8.03 -13.94 13.92
N ARG A 263 -8.61 -13.59 15.07
CA ARG A 263 -8.35 -14.30 16.33
C ARG A 263 -8.76 -15.77 16.22
N MET A 264 -9.94 -16.05 15.65
CA MET A 264 -10.38 -17.42 15.38
C MET A 264 -9.42 -18.15 14.43
N GLN A 265 -8.96 -17.50 13.35
CA GLN A 265 -7.98 -18.10 12.43
C GLN A 265 -6.68 -18.48 13.15
N VAL A 266 -6.13 -17.58 13.98
CA VAL A 266 -4.88 -17.85 14.71
C VAL A 266 -5.07 -18.92 15.79
N GLU A 267 -6.26 -19.06 16.36
CA GLU A 267 -6.58 -20.14 17.30
C GLU A 267 -6.66 -21.50 16.60
N GLU A 268 -7.21 -21.56 15.39
CA GLU A 268 -7.27 -22.79 14.57
C GLU A 268 -5.89 -23.22 14.02
N GLU A 269 -4.96 -22.27 13.87
CA GLU A 269 -3.58 -22.52 13.42
C GLU A 269 -2.67 -23.09 14.55
N LYS A 270 -3.12 -23.07 15.81
CA LYS A 270 -2.37 -23.59 16.98
C LYS A 270 -2.62 -25.08 17.24
#